data_AF-A0A1Z8UYI5-F1
#
_entry.id   AF-A0A1Z8UYI5-F1
#
_cell.length_a   1.000
_cell.length_b   1.000
_cell.length_c   1.000
_cell.angle_alpha   90.00
_cell.angle_beta   90.00
_cell.angle_gamma   90.00
#
_symmetry.space_group_name_H-M   'P 1'
#
loop_
_entity.id
_entity.type
_entity.pdbx_description
1 polymer ?
#
loop_
_entity_poly.entity_id
_entity_poly.type
_entity_poly.pdbx_seq_one_letter_code
_entity_poly.pdbx_strand_id
1 'polypeptide(L)'
;MSFYSSNVVAPKQAVILCGGLGTRLKPFTNHLPKPMVDCNGHPFLFYLMEQLKEQGISRFLLLTGYLSYKIKDFFGDGSNWGWNIKYSEGPISWDTGRRLWEAKDYIDESFMILYSDNFIPFSLEKLVLFHKEHSASLTLSIARKKSGNISINNDGFVEVYDNSRNKKDLGFVEIGYMLANKNEIFESFEYKNCNFSDVIKNLVSYNKVRAFFQDGDYHSISDPERWSITAKYLLKKKIILIDRDGVINEKAPRGEYISKWEDFKYIRENVEGMEILAKSGFSFIIVTNQAGLARKMIDENDLNVIHKNLVADLKKRGIKILKIYMCPHHWDENCKCRKPKPGMLFEASTDLFLRLDKTIFVGDDMRDCEAAYLAGCKSIFLGKESLLSGLKSAAKPMICSETLKEVVPEILEFFN
;
A
#
# COMPACT_ATOMS: atom_id res chain seq x y z
N MET A 1 -29.29 4.93 6.90
CA MET A 1 -29.64 3.94 5.86
C MET A 1 -28.34 3.33 5.35
N SER A 2 -28.07 2.09 5.74
CA SER A 2 -26.86 1.34 5.37
C SER A 2 -27.02 0.79 3.96
N PHE A 3 -26.33 1.39 2.99
CA PHE A 3 -26.16 0.83 1.66
C PHE A 3 -24.67 0.61 1.46
N TYR A 4 -24.16 -0.54 1.85
CA TYR A 4 -23.06 -1.29 1.20
C TYR A 4 -22.96 -2.68 1.86
N SER A 5 -24.09 -3.39 1.88
CA SER A 5 -24.09 -4.85 1.85
C SER A 5 -24.15 -5.24 0.38
N SER A 6 -23.01 -5.39 -0.27
CA SER A 6 -22.95 -6.08 -1.54
C SER A 6 -21.88 -7.14 -1.44
N ASN A 7 -22.28 -8.39 -1.59
CA ASN A 7 -21.43 -9.58 -1.77
C ASN A 7 -20.54 -9.40 -3.00
N VAL A 8 -19.52 -8.55 -2.90
CA VAL A 8 -18.53 -8.39 -3.94
C VAL A 8 -17.51 -9.50 -3.74
N VAL A 9 -17.65 -10.54 -4.57
CA VAL A 9 -16.72 -11.66 -4.57
C VAL A 9 -15.43 -11.18 -5.22
N ALA A 10 -14.43 -10.88 -4.41
CA ALA A 10 -13.08 -10.61 -4.89
C ALA A 10 -12.52 -11.85 -5.64
N PRO A 11 -11.71 -11.65 -6.69
CA PRO A 11 -11.06 -12.76 -7.38
C PRO A 11 -10.24 -13.58 -6.37
N LYS A 12 -10.19 -14.90 -6.59
CA LYS A 12 -9.38 -15.82 -5.77
C LYS A 12 -8.06 -16.21 -6.43
N GLN A 13 -7.89 -15.81 -7.69
CA GLN A 13 -6.75 -16.15 -8.54
C GLN A 13 -5.98 -14.90 -8.97
N ALA A 14 -4.65 -15.00 -8.93
CA ALA A 14 -3.74 -14.09 -9.61
C ALA A 14 -2.90 -14.82 -10.66
N VAL A 15 -2.78 -14.23 -11.84
CA VAL A 15 -1.95 -14.68 -12.96
C VAL A 15 -0.73 -13.77 -13.02
N ILE A 16 0.46 -14.32 -12.83
CA ILE A 16 1.69 -13.53 -12.65
C ILE A 16 2.67 -13.84 -13.79
N LEU A 17 3.10 -12.80 -14.51
CA LEU A 17 4.03 -12.90 -15.63
C LEU A 17 5.48 -12.96 -15.14
N CYS A 18 6.07 -14.16 -15.12
CA CYS A 18 7.41 -14.45 -14.58
C CYS A 18 8.42 -14.91 -15.66
N GLY A 19 8.18 -14.62 -16.94
CA GLY A 19 8.91 -15.26 -18.05
C GLY A 19 10.18 -14.57 -18.55
N GLY A 20 10.41 -13.30 -18.19
CA GLY A 20 11.43 -12.45 -18.82
C GLY A 20 12.87 -12.69 -18.34
N LEU A 21 13.84 -12.36 -19.21
CA LEU A 21 15.28 -12.50 -18.94
C LEU A 21 15.82 -11.56 -17.85
N GLY A 22 15.16 -10.43 -17.58
CA GLY A 22 15.63 -9.46 -16.58
C GLY A 22 17.01 -8.87 -16.86
N THR A 23 17.32 -8.56 -18.12
CA THR A 23 18.67 -8.19 -18.59
C THR A 23 19.29 -6.98 -17.89
N ARG A 24 18.47 -6.03 -17.44
CA ARG A 24 18.91 -4.83 -16.69
C ARG A 24 19.43 -5.12 -15.28
N LEU A 25 19.22 -6.34 -14.78
CA LEU A 25 19.63 -6.78 -13.44
C LEU A 25 20.82 -7.77 -13.50
N LYS A 26 21.51 -7.84 -14.64
CA LYS A 26 22.78 -8.58 -14.75
C LYS A 26 23.85 -7.95 -13.83
N PRO A 27 24.79 -8.76 -13.29
CA PRO A 27 24.99 -10.19 -13.54
C PRO A 27 24.09 -11.12 -12.70
N PHE A 28 23.28 -10.60 -11.77
CA PHE A 28 22.43 -11.41 -10.89
C PHE A 28 21.48 -12.31 -11.69
N THR A 29 20.89 -11.77 -12.76
CA THR A 29 19.99 -12.53 -13.63
C THR A 29 20.66 -13.45 -14.63
N ASN A 30 21.99 -13.64 -14.59
CA ASN A 30 22.65 -14.68 -15.39
C ASN A 30 22.30 -16.10 -14.93
N HIS A 31 21.94 -16.24 -13.65
CA HIS A 31 21.71 -17.54 -13.00
C HIS A 31 20.44 -17.55 -12.16
N LEU A 32 19.59 -16.51 -12.25
CA LEU A 32 18.40 -16.37 -11.43
C LEU A 32 17.30 -15.63 -12.21
N PRO A 33 16.04 -16.09 -12.24
CA PRO A 33 14.94 -15.28 -12.73
C PRO A 33 14.85 -13.97 -11.95
N LYS A 34 14.54 -12.87 -12.63
CA LYS A 34 14.37 -11.55 -11.97
C LYS A 34 13.46 -11.61 -10.72
N PRO A 35 12.29 -12.29 -10.72
CA PRO A 35 11.40 -12.31 -9.55
C PRO A 35 11.98 -13.09 -8.36
N MET A 36 13.08 -13.82 -8.56
CA MET A 36 13.71 -14.64 -7.54
C MET A 36 14.85 -13.92 -6.80
N VAL A 37 15.17 -12.67 -7.16
CA VAL A 37 16.20 -11.91 -6.42
C VAL A 37 15.84 -11.76 -4.95
N ASP A 38 16.85 -11.89 -4.09
CA ASP A 38 16.67 -11.87 -2.64
C ASP A 38 16.23 -10.49 -2.12
N CYS A 39 15.22 -10.50 -1.28
CA CYS A 39 14.75 -9.33 -0.55
C CYS A 39 14.60 -9.70 0.92
N ASN A 40 15.67 -9.72 1.71
CA ASN A 40 15.63 -10.06 3.15
C ASN A 40 15.30 -11.55 3.42
N GLY A 41 15.95 -12.46 2.69
CA GLY A 41 15.87 -13.91 2.92
C GLY A 41 14.74 -14.62 2.16
N HIS A 42 13.93 -13.89 1.41
CA HIS A 42 12.92 -14.45 0.50
C HIS A 42 13.04 -13.80 -0.89
N PRO A 43 12.68 -14.51 -1.97
CA PRO A 43 12.63 -13.92 -3.31
C PRO A 43 11.59 -12.80 -3.38
N PHE A 44 11.81 -11.78 -4.22
CA PHE A 44 10.83 -10.70 -4.44
C PHE A 44 9.41 -11.21 -4.72
N LEU A 45 9.27 -12.28 -5.52
CA LEU A 45 7.98 -12.90 -5.85
C LEU A 45 7.21 -13.37 -4.62
N PHE A 46 7.91 -13.79 -3.55
CA PHE A 46 7.29 -14.18 -2.28
C PHE A 46 6.50 -13.01 -1.69
N TYR A 47 7.11 -11.83 -1.59
CA TYR A 47 6.45 -10.64 -1.03
C TYR A 47 5.22 -10.21 -1.84
N LEU A 48 5.31 -10.31 -3.16
CA LEU A 48 4.20 -9.99 -4.06
C LEU A 48 3.02 -10.97 -3.85
N MET A 49 3.30 -12.26 -3.74
CA MET A 49 2.28 -13.30 -3.51
C MET A 49 1.70 -13.26 -2.09
N GLU A 50 2.54 -13.00 -1.08
CA GLU A 50 2.12 -12.84 0.32
C GLU A 50 1.12 -11.69 0.47
N GLN A 51 1.39 -10.54 -0.16
CA GLN A 51 0.47 -9.40 -0.17
C GLN A 51 -0.90 -9.73 -0.79
N LEU A 52 -0.93 -10.59 -1.81
CA LEU A 52 -2.17 -11.07 -2.42
C LEU A 52 -2.91 -12.05 -1.50
N LYS A 53 -2.17 -12.94 -0.83
CA LYS A 53 -2.69 -13.91 0.15
C LYS A 53 -3.38 -13.22 1.33
N GLU A 54 -2.76 -12.18 1.87
CA GLU A 54 -3.31 -11.35 2.95
C GLU A 54 -4.65 -10.70 2.58
N GLN A 55 -4.93 -10.55 1.29
CA GLN A 55 -6.17 -10.00 0.75
C GLN A 55 -7.12 -11.07 0.20
N GLY A 56 -6.82 -12.36 0.46
CA GLY A 56 -7.70 -13.49 0.16
C GLY A 56 -7.46 -14.16 -1.20
N ILE A 57 -6.43 -13.79 -1.95
CA ILE A 57 -5.99 -14.47 -3.18
C ILE A 57 -4.94 -15.51 -2.81
N SER A 58 -5.28 -16.79 -2.94
CA SER A 58 -4.34 -17.88 -2.61
C SER A 58 -4.08 -18.83 -3.78
N ARG A 59 -4.75 -18.62 -4.92
CA ARG A 59 -4.49 -19.37 -6.15
C ARG A 59 -3.60 -18.53 -7.07
N PHE A 60 -2.48 -19.08 -7.49
CA PHE A 60 -1.52 -18.40 -8.33
C PHE A 60 -1.26 -19.21 -9.59
N LEU A 61 -1.34 -18.56 -10.75
CA LEU A 61 -0.92 -19.11 -12.02
C LEU A 61 0.33 -18.37 -12.47
N LEU A 62 1.49 -19.01 -12.33
CA LEU A 62 2.79 -18.43 -12.67
C LEU A 62 3.11 -18.73 -14.14
N LEU A 63 3.17 -17.68 -14.95
CA LEU A 63 3.51 -17.76 -16.37
C LEU A 63 5.04 -17.68 -16.52
N THR A 64 5.69 -18.83 -16.47
CA THR A 64 7.16 -18.94 -16.34
C THR A 64 7.85 -19.18 -17.67
N GLY A 65 9.14 -18.84 -17.73
CA GLY A 65 9.97 -19.00 -18.92
C GLY A 65 11.45 -19.13 -18.54
N TYR A 66 12.20 -18.04 -18.58
CA TYR A 66 13.63 -18.06 -18.26
C TYR A 66 13.91 -18.66 -16.87
N LEU A 67 14.70 -19.75 -16.83
CA LEU A 67 15.06 -20.49 -15.61
C LEU A 67 13.84 -20.83 -14.73
N SER A 68 12.71 -21.20 -15.35
CA SER A 68 11.44 -21.62 -14.73
C SER A 68 11.63 -22.57 -13.54
N TYR A 69 12.52 -23.56 -13.66
CA TYR A 69 12.81 -24.54 -12.63
C TYR A 69 13.19 -23.89 -11.30
N LYS A 70 13.92 -22.76 -11.27
CA LYS A 70 14.27 -22.08 -10.02
C LYS A 70 13.07 -21.54 -9.26
N ILE A 71 12.04 -21.09 -9.98
CA ILE A 71 10.77 -20.66 -9.37
C ILE A 71 10.06 -21.88 -8.82
N LYS A 72 9.95 -22.95 -9.62
CA LYS A 72 9.26 -24.19 -9.25
C LYS A 72 9.92 -24.91 -8.07
N ASP A 73 11.24 -24.98 -8.03
CA ASP A 73 12.01 -25.64 -6.97
C ASP A 73 11.86 -24.90 -5.63
N PHE A 74 11.81 -23.57 -5.66
CA PHE A 74 11.59 -22.79 -4.44
C PHE A 74 10.15 -22.87 -3.96
N PHE A 75 9.16 -22.63 -4.85
CA PHE A 75 7.77 -22.47 -4.45
C PHE A 75 6.94 -23.77 -4.43
N GLY A 76 7.38 -24.83 -5.11
CA GLY A 76 6.61 -26.08 -5.22
C GLY A 76 5.17 -25.83 -5.67
N ASP A 77 4.20 -26.44 -5.00
CA ASP A 77 2.76 -26.18 -5.20
C ASP A 77 2.22 -25.03 -4.31
N GLY A 78 3.09 -24.42 -3.49
CA GLY A 78 2.75 -23.34 -2.58
C GLY A 78 2.11 -23.76 -1.25
N SER A 79 1.91 -25.06 -1.01
CA SER A 79 1.22 -25.58 0.18
C SER A 79 1.87 -25.15 1.50
N ASN A 80 3.21 -25.02 1.53
CA ASN A 80 3.98 -24.52 2.68
C ASN A 80 3.58 -23.11 3.14
N TRP A 81 2.96 -22.30 2.26
CA TRP A 81 2.50 -20.94 2.55
C TRP A 81 0.97 -20.81 2.51
N GLY A 82 0.25 -21.94 2.44
CA GLY A 82 -1.21 -21.94 2.27
C GLY A 82 -1.65 -21.38 0.92
N TRP A 83 -0.83 -21.58 -0.11
CA TRP A 83 -1.09 -21.20 -1.51
C TRP A 83 -1.42 -22.43 -2.36
N ASN A 84 -1.97 -22.20 -3.54
CA ASN A 84 -2.17 -23.19 -4.60
C ASN A 84 -1.56 -22.63 -5.88
N ILE A 85 -0.40 -23.14 -6.26
CA ILE A 85 0.36 -22.65 -7.40
C ILE A 85 0.24 -23.63 -8.57
N LYS A 86 -0.15 -23.09 -9.72
CA LYS A 86 0.00 -23.73 -11.02
C LYS A 86 1.04 -22.98 -11.85
N TYR A 87 1.70 -23.72 -12.73
CA TYR A 87 2.70 -23.18 -13.64
C TYR A 87 2.23 -23.36 -15.08
N SER A 88 2.29 -22.28 -15.86
CA SER A 88 2.27 -22.36 -17.31
C SER A 88 3.68 -22.02 -17.79
N GLU A 89 4.43 -23.06 -18.13
CA GLU A 89 5.81 -22.94 -18.60
C GLU A 89 5.84 -22.82 -20.12
N GLY A 90 6.65 -21.89 -20.62
CA GLY A 90 6.79 -21.70 -22.06
C GLY A 90 8.16 -21.15 -22.46
N PRO A 91 8.57 -21.34 -23.72
CA PRO A 91 9.82 -20.83 -24.29
C PRO A 91 10.09 -19.38 -23.93
N ILE A 92 11.36 -19.02 -23.72
CA ILE A 92 11.77 -17.64 -23.40
C ILE A 92 11.32 -16.64 -24.49
N SER A 93 11.25 -17.11 -25.75
CA SER A 93 10.81 -16.33 -26.91
C SER A 93 9.33 -15.92 -26.88
N TRP A 94 8.52 -16.48 -25.98
CA TRP A 94 7.13 -16.05 -25.83
C TRP A 94 7.04 -14.70 -25.15
N ASP A 95 6.39 -13.77 -25.85
CA ASP A 95 5.93 -12.51 -25.29
C ASP A 95 4.83 -12.71 -24.23
N THR A 96 4.58 -11.65 -23.47
CA THR A 96 3.65 -11.67 -22.32
C THR A 96 2.22 -12.03 -22.71
N GLY A 97 1.74 -11.55 -23.85
CA GLY A 97 0.39 -11.87 -24.36
C GLY A 97 0.32 -13.33 -24.81
N ARG A 98 1.36 -13.83 -25.49
CA ARG A 98 1.43 -15.27 -25.85
C ARG A 98 1.38 -16.18 -24.63
N ARG A 99 2.12 -15.86 -23.58
CA ARG A 99 2.09 -16.63 -22.33
C ARG A 99 0.70 -16.66 -21.71
N LEU A 100 0.02 -15.52 -21.72
CA LEU A 100 -1.35 -15.43 -21.21
C LEU A 100 -2.31 -16.29 -22.05
N TRP A 101 -2.18 -16.24 -23.39
CA TRP A 101 -2.98 -17.04 -24.32
C TRP A 101 -2.85 -18.54 -24.08
N GLU A 102 -1.64 -19.04 -23.90
CA GLU A 102 -1.37 -20.47 -23.67
C GLU A 102 -1.88 -20.96 -22.31
N ALA A 103 -2.10 -20.04 -21.36
CA ALA A 103 -2.57 -20.36 -20.02
C ALA A 103 -4.09 -20.21 -19.85
N LYS A 104 -4.83 -19.82 -20.89
CA LYS A 104 -6.25 -19.42 -20.84
C LYS A 104 -7.18 -20.44 -20.17
N ASP A 105 -6.92 -21.74 -20.30
CA ASP A 105 -7.78 -22.80 -19.78
C ASP A 105 -7.63 -22.96 -18.25
N TYR A 106 -6.59 -22.37 -17.67
CA TYR A 106 -6.34 -22.35 -16.22
C TYR A 106 -6.79 -21.05 -15.54
N ILE A 107 -7.28 -20.08 -16.32
CA ILE A 107 -7.62 -18.74 -15.84
C ILE A 107 -9.10 -18.70 -15.45
N ASP A 108 -9.38 -18.12 -14.27
CA ASP A 108 -10.74 -17.93 -13.77
C ASP A 108 -11.45 -16.78 -14.53
N GLU A 109 -12.79 -16.73 -14.50
CA GLU A 109 -13.56 -15.68 -15.20
C GLU A 109 -13.20 -14.26 -14.75
N SER A 110 -12.88 -14.08 -13.46
CA SER A 110 -12.33 -12.83 -12.92
C SER A 110 -11.05 -13.13 -12.17
N PHE A 111 -9.98 -12.43 -12.52
CA PHE A 111 -8.63 -12.68 -12.00
C PHE A 111 -7.82 -11.40 -11.96
N MET A 112 -6.81 -11.38 -11.09
CA MET A 112 -5.77 -10.36 -11.16
C MET A 112 -4.69 -10.78 -12.15
N ILE A 113 -4.20 -9.86 -12.97
CA ILE A 113 -2.97 -10.04 -13.74
C ILE A 113 -1.89 -9.09 -13.24
N LEU A 114 -0.70 -9.64 -12.98
CA LEU A 114 0.43 -8.88 -12.47
C LEU A 114 1.71 -9.10 -13.27
N TYR A 115 2.51 -8.04 -13.38
CA TYR A 115 3.94 -8.18 -13.64
C TYR A 115 4.67 -8.53 -12.35
N SER A 116 5.74 -9.32 -12.46
CA SER A 116 6.47 -9.87 -11.32
C SER A 116 7.65 -9.00 -10.86
N ASP A 117 7.62 -7.68 -11.10
CA ASP A 117 8.77 -6.81 -10.86
C ASP A 117 8.47 -5.45 -10.23
N ASN A 118 7.21 -5.13 -9.99
CA ASN A 118 6.77 -3.94 -9.27
C ASN A 118 6.05 -4.35 -7.98
N PHE A 119 6.13 -3.51 -6.95
CA PHE A 119 5.48 -3.70 -5.67
C PHE A 119 4.85 -2.40 -5.21
N ILE A 120 3.58 -2.44 -4.81
CA ILE A 120 2.90 -1.31 -4.17
C ILE A 120 1.87 -1.85 -3.18
N PRO A 121 1.77 -1.30 -1.95
CA PRO A 121 0.61 -1.50 -1.10
C PRO A 121 -0.67 -1.08 -1.82
N PHE A 122 -1.63 -1.99 -1.96
CA PHE A 122 -2.90 -1.70 -2.60
C PHE A 122 -4.05 -2.36 -1.83
N SER A 123 -5.27 -1.88 -2.08
CA SER A 123 -6.49 -2.48 -1.56
C SER A 123 -7.24 -3.19 -2.68
N LEU A 124 -7.28 -4.52 -2.61
CA LEU A 124 -8.07 -5.38 -3.50
C LEU A 124 -9.55 -5.05 -3.40
N GLU A 125 -10.06 -4.80 -2.19
CA GLU A 125 -11.45 -4.40 -1.97
C GLU A 125 -11.81 -3.14 -2.77
N LYS A 126 -11.02 -2.06 -2.63
CA LYS A 126 -11.22 -0.81 -3.38
C LYS A 126 -11.13 -1.03 -4.89
N LEU A 127 -10.17 -1.85 -5.34
CA LEU A 127 -9.99 -2.16 -6.75
C LEU A 127 -11.18 -2.95 -7.33
N VAL A 128 -11.69 -3.95 -6.62
CA VAL A 128 -12.82 -4.77 -7.08
C VAL A 128 -14.12 -3.96 -7.07
N LEU A 129 -14.35 -3.15 -6.03
CA LEU A 129 -15.49 -2.24 -5.98
C LEU A 129 -15.50 -1.29 -7.18
N PHE A 130 -14.35 -0.65 -7.44
CA PHE A 130 -14.20 0.26 -8.58
C PHE A 130 -14.40 -0.45 -9.93
N HIS A 131 -13.80 -1.62 -10.12
CA HIS A 131 -13.93 -2.40 -11.36
C HIS A 131 -15.39 -2.76 -11.66
N LYS A 132 -16.13 -3.18 -10.63
CA LYS A 132 -17.55 -3.53 -10.73
C LYS A 132 -18.44 -2.32 -10.97
N GLU A 133 -18.25 -1.24 -10.21
CA GLU A 133 -19.01 0.01 -10.34
C GLU A 133 -18.95 0.55 -11.78
N HIS A 134 -17.79 0.42 -12.42
CA HIS A 134 -17.56 0.93 -13.77
C HIS A 134 -17.79 -0.09 -14.89
N SER A 135 -18.20 -1.32 -14.55
CA SER A 135 -18.35 -2.45 -15.50
C SER A 135 -17.16 -2.57 -16.46
N ALA A 136 -15.94 -2.43 -15.93
CA ALA A 136 -14.72 -2.41 -16.73
C ALA A 136 -14.38 -3.81 -17.23
N SER A 137 -13.87 -3.95 -18.46
CA SER A 137 -13.26 -5.23 -18.88
C SER A 137 -11.87 -5.41 -18.27
N LEU A 138 -11.14 -4.30 -18.14
CA LEU A 138 -9.84 -4.23 -17.51
C LEU A 138 -9.75 -2.96 -16.65
N THR A 139 -9.30 -3.11 -15.41
CA THR A 139 -8.93 -1.96 -14.57
C THR A 139 -7.42 -1.97 -14.36
N LEU A 140 -6.76 -0.91 -14.83
CA LEU A 140 -5.33 -0.68 -14.62
C LEU A 140 -5.13 0.12 -13.33
N SER A 141 -4.32 -0.39 -12.41
CA SER A 141 -3.77 0.47 -11.36
C SER A 141 -2.72 1.41 -11.95
N ILE A 142 -2.81 2.70 -11.61
CA ILE A 142 -1.92 3.75 -12.14
C ILE A 142 -1.38 4.66 -11.04
N ALA A 143 -0.20 5.23 -11.27
CA ALA A 143 0.41 6.25 -10.42
C ALA A 143 0.77 7.50 -11.24
N ARG A 144 0.86 8.68 -10.62
CA ARG A 144 1.29 9.92 -11.32
C ARG A 144 2.76 9.79 -11.73
N LYS A 145 3.07 10.18 -12.96
CA LYS A 145 4.44 10.23 -13.47
C LYS A 145 4.55 11.26 -14.59
N LYS A 146 5.45 12.24 -14.45
CA LYS A 146 5.67 13.29 -15.47
C LYS A 146 6.01 12.73 -16.86
N SER A 147 6.70 11.60 -16.91
CA SER A 147 7.00 10.84 -18.13
C SER A 147 6.36 9.46 -18.04
N GLY A 148 5.04 9.47 -18.00
CA GLY A 148 4.17 8.29 -17.93
C GLY A 148 4.05 7.55 -19.26
N ASN A 149 3.14 6.58 -19.28
CA ASN A 149 2.69 5.86 -20.47
C ASN A 149 1.15 5.86 -20.62
N ILE A 150 0.43 6.60 -19.77
CA ILE A 150 -1.03 6.67 -19.75
C ILE A 150 -1.53 8.12 -19.71
N SER A 151 -2.59 8.40 -20.47
CA SER A 151 -3.52 9.51 -20.23
C SER A 151 -4.93 8.98 -19.95
N ILE A 152 -5.72 9.76 -19.20
CA ILE A 152 -7.08 9.41 -18.83
C ILE A 152 -8.02 10.56 -19.17
N ASN A 153 -9.27 10.24 -19.49
CA ASN A 153 -10.33 11.24 -19.65
C ASN A 153 -10.99 11.59 -18.32
N ASN A 154 -11.93 12.54 -18.34
CA ASN A 154 -12.66 12.99 -17.15
C ASN A 154 -13.54 11.89 -16.52
N ASP A 155 -13.92 10.87 -17.29
CA ASP A 155 -14.71 9.72 -16.83
C ASP A 155 -13.85 8.55 -16.33
N GLY A 156 -12.52 8.73 -16.24
CA GLY A 156 -11.59 7.72 -15.76
C GLY A 156 -11.32 6.56 -16.73
N PHE A 157 -11.70 6.70 -18.01
CA PHE A 157 -11.21 5.79 -19.06
C PHE A 157 -9.76 6.10 -19.39
N VAL A 158 -9.01 5.08 -19.77
CA VAL A 158 -7.69 5.24 -20.38
C VAL A 158 -7.89 5.62 -21.85
N GLU A 159 -7.39 6.79 -22.25
CA GLU A 159 -7.46 7.26 -23.65
C GLU A 159 -6.23 6.85 -24.45
N VAL A 160 -5.06 6.91 -23.80
CA VAL A 160 -3.79 6.56 -24.43
C VAL A 160 -3.05 5.59 -23.53
N TYR A 161 -2.60 4.48 -24.10
CA TYR A 161 -1.64 3.56 -23.50
C TYR A 161 -0.44 3.40 -24.45
N ASP A 162 0.72 3.90 -24.05
CA ASP A 162 1.95 3.89 -24.85
C ASP A 162 3.11 3.20 -24.12
N ASN A 163 3.19 1.88 -24.24
CA ASN A 163 4.30 1.11 -23.67
C ASN A 163 5.67 1.42 -24.30
N SER A 164 5.72 2.07 -25.47
CA SER A 164 6.98 2.49 -26.10
C SER A 164 7.54 3.80 -25.52
N ARG A 165 6.72 4.56 -24.77
CA ARG A 165 7.05 5.87 -24.17
C ARG A 165 7.56 6.89 -25.21
N ASN A 166 7.08 6.79 -26.43
CA ASN A 166 7.44 7.70 -27.52
C ASN A 166 6.58 8.97 -27.50
N LYS A 167 5.33 8.87 -27.00
CA LYS A 167 4.44 10.02 -26.82
C LYS A 167 4.89 10.85 -25.62
N LYS A 168 4.90 12.17 -25.82
CA LYS A 168 5.18 13.15 -24.75
C LYS A 168 3.92 13.41 -23.92
N ASP A 169 4.13 13.91 -22.71
CA ASP A 169 3.10 14.49 -21.84
C ASP A 169 2.01 13.53 -21.33
N LEU A 170 2.32 12.24 -21.24
CA LEU A 170 1.47 11.28 -20.53
C LEU A 170 1.72 11.37 -19.01
N GLY A 171 0.67 11.73 -18.25
CA GLY A 171 0.78 12.09 -16.83
C GLY A 171 0.77 10.90 -15.85
N PHE A 172 0.57 9.67 -16.32
CA PHE A 172 0.40 8.49 -15.47
C PHE A 172 1.20 7.30 -15.96
N VAL A 173 1.57 6.41 -15.03
CA VAL A 173 2.24 5.15 -15.32
C VAL A 173 1.41 3.97 -14.83
N GLU A 174 1.32 2.93 -15.64
CA GLU A 174 0.81 1.61 -15.25
C GLU A 174 1.82 0.89 -14.35
N ILE A 175 1.33 0.33 -13.23
CA ILE A 175 2.20 -0.16 -12.15
C ILE A 175 2.27 -1.70 -12.07
N GLY A 176 1.57 -2.43 -12.93
CA GLY A 176 1.62 -3.89 -12.99
C GLY A 176 0.57 -4.60 -12.15
N TYR A 177 -0.48 -3.92 -11.70
CA TYR A 177 -1.58 -4.49 -10.92
C TYR A 177 -2.89 -4.24 -11.64
N MET A 178 -3.52 -5.30 -12.13
CA MET A 178 -4.68 -5.18 -13.02
C MET A 178 -5.74 -6.20 -12.64
N LEU A 179 -7.01 -5.77 -12.67
CA LEU A 179 -8.17 -6.64 -12.47
C LEU A 179 -8.88 -6.81 -13.80
N ALA A 180 -9.16 -8.06 -14.19
CA ALA A 180 -9.57 -8.39 -15.55
C ALA A 180 -10.70 -9.40 -15.59
N ASN A 181 -11.56 -9.25 -16.59
CA ASN A 181 -12.58 -10.25 -16.96
C ASN A 181 -12.08 -11.07 -18.16
N LYS A 182 -12.12 -12.39 -18.00
CA LYS A 182 -11.48 -13.35 -18.91
C LYS A 182 -11.95 -13.22 -20.35
N ASN A 183 -13.26 -13.27 -20.57
CA ASN A 183 -13.81 -13.32 -21.92
C ASN A 183 -13.44 -12.07 -22.72
N GLU A 184 -13.59 -10.89 -22.13
CA GLU A 184 -13.28 -9.62 -22.77
C GLU A 184 -11.78 -9.46 -23.04
N ILE A 185 -10.91 -9.99 -22.16
CA ILE A 185 -9.46 -10.01 -22.41
C ILE A 185 -9.16 -10.89 -23.62
N PHE A 186 -9.65 -12.12 -23.66
CA PHE A 186 -9.32 -13.05 -24.74
C PHE A 186 -9.99 -12.70 -26.08
N GLU A 187 -11.16 -12.06 -26.07
CA GLU A 187 -11.79 -11.47 -27.25
C GLU A 187 -11.00 -10.31 -27.84
N SER A 188 -10.18 -9.63 -27.02
CA SER A 188 -9.35 -8.49 -27.47
C SER A 188 -8.00 -8.89 -28.06
N PHE A 189 -7.68 -10.19 -28.19
CA PHE A 189 -6.51 -10.63 -28.93
C PHE A 189 -6.75 -10.58 -30.44
N GLU A 190 -6.00 -9.74 -31.15
CA GLU A 190 -5.97 -9.77 -32.62
C GLU A 190 -5.20 -10.99 -33.15
N TYR A 191 -4.12 -11.36 -32.46
CA TYR A 191 -3.28 -12.51 -32.76
C TYR A 191 -2.68 -13.08 -31.48
N LYS A 192 -2.47 -14.40 -31.46
CA LYS A 192 -2.05 -15.13 -30.25
C LYS A 192 -0.64 -14.78 -29.78
N ASN A 193 0.25 -14.40 -30.71
CA ASN A 193 1.65 -14.14 -30.42
C ASN A 193 1.93 -12.63 -30.34
N CYS A 194 1.58 -12.02 -29.21
CA CYS A 194 1.70 -10.58 -28.98
C CYS A 194 2.25 -10.26 -27.59
N ASN A 195 2.60 -8.99 -27.36
CA ASN A 195 2.78 -8.49 -26.01
C ASN A 195 1.41 -8.21 -25.38
N PHE A 196 1.27 -8.39 -24.07
CA PHE A 196 0.05 -8.05 -23.36
C PHE A 196 -0.28 -6.54 -23.48
N SER A 197 0.72 -5.68 -23.68
CA SER A 197 0.49 -4.27 -24.02
C SER A 197 -0.37 -4.06 -25.25
N ASP A 198 -0.32 -4.97 -26.23
CA ASP A 198 -1.10 -4.84 -27.47
C ASP A 198 -2.56 -5.20 -27.23
N VAL A 199 -2.81 -6.18 -26.37
CA VAL A 199 -4.15 -6.51 -25.84
C VAL A 199 -4.75 -5.31 -25.10
N ILE A 200 -3.95 -4.65 -24.24
CA ILE A 200 -4.37 -3.43 -23.54
C ILE A 200 -4.72 -2.31 -24.53
N LYS A 201 -3.88 -2.07 -25.55
CA LYS A 201 -4.16 -1.05 -26.58
C LYS A 201 -5.47 -1.32 -27.31
N ASN A 202 -5.76 -2.58 -27.63
CA ASN A 202 -6.99 -2.94 -28.30
C ASN A 202 -8.22 -2.67 -27.41
N LEU A 203 -8.15 -3.04 -26.13
CA LEU A 203 -9.21 -2.69 -25.16
C LEU A 203 -9.38 -1.17 -25.01
N VAL A 204 -8.29 -0.41 -25.03
CA VAL A 204 -8.32 1.06 -24.98
C VAL A 204 -9.05 1.62 -26.20
N SER A 205 -8.79 1.13 -27.42
CA SER A 205 -9.51 1.59 -28.62
C SER A 205 -11.02 1.33 -28.60
N TYR A 206 -11.49 0.41 -27.75
CA TYR A 206 -12.91 0.14 -27.53
C TYR A 206 -13.48 0.75 -26.25
N ASN A 207 -12.75 1.65 -25.57
CA ASN A 207 -13.14 2.23 -24.28
C ASN A 207 -13.49 1.17 -23.23
N LYS A 208 -12.71 0.08 -23.16
CA LYS A 208 -12.95 -1.04 -22.21
C LYS A 208 -12.01 -1.02 -21.00
N VAL A 209 -11.16 0.00 -20.88
CA VAL A 209 -10.13 0.10 -19.83
C VAL A 209 -10.39 1.28 -18.90
N ARG A 210 -10.49 0.99 -17.60
CA ARG A 210 -10.58 2.00 -16.53
C ARG A 210 -9.26 2.16 -15.80
N ALA A 211 -8.97 3.38 -15.37
CA ALA A 211 -7.81 3.68 -14.56
C ALA A 211 -8.19 3.81 -13.08
N PHE A 212 -7.58 2.98 -12.23
CA PHE A 212 -7.68 3.07 -10.79
C PHE A 212 -6.44 3.75 -10.22
N PHE A 213 -6.60 4.89 -9.57
CA PHE A 213 -5.49 5.65 -9.04
C PHE A 213 -4.97 5.04 -7.73
N GLN A 214 -3.66 4.80 -7.65
CA GLN A 214 -2.99 4.42 -6.41
C GLN A 214 -2.24 5.61 -5.84
N ASP A 215 -2.50 5.89 -4.57
CA ASP A 215 -1.73 6.84 -3.79
C ASP A 215 -0.45 6.18 -3.24
N GLY A 216 0.61 6.98 -3.09
CA GLY A 216 1.92 6.52 -2.59
C GLY A 216 2.91 6.14 -3.70
N ASP A 217 4.12 5.80 -3.27
CA ASP A 217 5.21 5.38 -4.15
C ASP A 217 5.08 3.89 -4.50
N TYR A 218 5.47 3.54 -5.73
CA TYR A 218 5.66 2.15 -6.13
C TYR A 218 7.15 1.81 -6.17
N HIS A 219 7.46 0.58 -5.81
CA HIS A 219 8.80 0.01 -5.79
C HIS A 219 8.97 -0.98 -6.93
N SER A 220 10.21 -1.28 -7.32
CA SER A 220 10.45 -2.25 -8.39
C SER A 220 11.85 -2.85 -8.30
N ILE A 221 12.02 -4.05 -8.81
CA ILE A 221 13.32 -4.73 -8.91
C ILE A 221 13.90 -4.61 -10.33
N SER A 222 13.65 -3.47 -10.97
CA SER A 222 13.94 -3.25 -12.40
C SER A 222 15.42 -3.20 -12.76
N ASP A 223 16.27 -2.82 -11.82
CA ASP A 223 17.71 -2.63 -11.90
C ASP A 223 18.29 -2.71 -10.47
N PRO A 224 19.63 -2.78 -10.28
CA PRO A 224 20.23 -2.99 -8.97
C PRO A 224 19.92 -1.91 -7.94
N GLU A 225 19.81 -0.65 -8.35
CA GLU A 225 19.51 0.47 -7.45
C GLU A 225 18.09 0.35 -6.92
N ARG A 226 17.13 0.15 -7.82
CA ARG A 226 15.73 -0.01 -7.43
C ARG A 226 15.50 -1.28 -6.62
N TRP A 227 16.23 -2.36 -6.92
CA TRP A 227 16.20 -3.57 -6.11
C TRP A 227 16.67 -3.29 -4.67
N SER A 228 17.78 -2.59 -4.47
CA SER A 228 18.26 -2.20 -3.13
C SER A 228 17.23 -1.38 -2.35
N ILE A 229 16.61 -0.39 -3.00
CA ILE A 229 15.55 0.43 -2.40
C ILE A 229 14.34 -0.45 -2.04
N THR A 230 13.94 -1.34 -2.93
CA THR A 230 12.79 -2.25 -2.73
C THR A 230 13.05 -3.22 -1.58
N ALA A 231 14.25 -3.77 -1.46
CA ALA A 231 14.62 -4.63 -0.34
C ALA A 231 14.53 -3.88 1.00
N LYS A 232 14.99 -2.63 1.07
CA LYS A 232 14.85 -1.77 2.27
C LYS A 232 13.40 -1.44 2.61
N TYR A 233 12.54 -1.33 1.59
CA TYR A 233 11.11 -1.09 1.75
C TYR A 233 10.35 -2.32 2.24
N LEU A 234 10.69 -3.51 1.72
CA LEU A 234 10.04 -4.77 2.08
C LEU A 234 10.42 -5.27 3.48
N LEU A 235 11.43 -4.69 4.11
CA LEU A 235 11.84 -5.03 5.47
C LEU A 235 10.72 -4.70 6.48
N LYS A 236 10.25 -5.70 7.23
CA LYS A 236 9.29 -5.51 8.33
C LYS A 236 9.93 -4.63 9.40
N LYS A 237 9.26 -3.55 9.79
CA LYS A 237 9.74 -2.57 10.78
C LYS A 237 8.77 -2.51 11.94
N LYS A 238 9.30 -2.59 13.17
CA LYS A 238 8.52 -2.35 14.40
C LYS A 238 8.37 -0.84 14.63
N ILE A 239 7.57 -0.21 13.78
CA ILE A 239 7.28 1.24 13.84
C ILE A 239 5.77 1.43 14.01
N ILE A 240 5.38 2.28 14.96
CA ILE A 240 3.99 2.66 15.20
C ILE A 240 3.82 4.13 14.87
N LEU A 241 2.77 4.46 14.12
CA LEU A 241 2.30 5.83 13.96
C LEU A 241 1.39 6.15 15.14
N ILE A 242 1.54 7.32 15.74
CA ILE A 242 0.79 7.69 16.95
C ILE A 242 0.39 9.16 16.90
N ASP A 243 -0.85 9.47 17.26
CA ASP A 243 -1.27 10.87 17.43
C ASP A 243 -0.66 11.46 18.71
N ARG A 244 -0.64 12.78 18.81
CA ARG A 244 -0.11 13.50 19.97
C ARG A 244 -1.23 13.82 20.97
N ASP A 245 -2.20 14.62 20.55
CA ASP A 245 -3.17 15.28 21.42
C ASP A 245 -4.39 14.40 21.63
N GLY A 246 -4.54 13.84 22.82
CA GLY A 246 -5.53 12.84 23.19
C GLY A 246 -4.99 11.41 23.23
N VAL A 247 -3.74 11.22 22.80
CA VAL A 247 -3.06 9.92 22.80
C VAL A 247 -1.81 9.94 23.66
N ILE A 248 -0.81 10.77 23.33
CA ILE A 248 0.40 10.91 24.16
C ILE A 248 0.13 11.87 25.32
N ASN A 249 -0.52 13.00 25.03
CA ASN A 249 -0.92 14.00 26.03
C ASN A 249 -2.42 14.20 26.08
N GLU A 250 -2.91 14.80 27.17
CA GLU A 250 -4.29 15.26 27.28
C GLU A 250 -4.61 16.32 26.20
N LYS A 251 -5.82 16.28 25.66
CA LYS A 251 -6.30 17.31 24.73
C LYS A 251 -6.45 18.64 25.45
N ALA A 252 -6.07 19.72 24.78
CA ALA A 252 -6.50 21.06 25.18
C ALA A 252 -8.03 21.17 25.15
N PRO A 253 -8.63 22.09 25.94
CA PRO A 253 -10.05 22.40 25.85
C PRO A 253 -10.48 22.72 24.41
N ARG A 254 -11.77 22.52 24.12
CA ARG A 254 -12.29 22.70 22.77
C ARG A 254 -12.05 24.12 22.26
N GLY A 255 -11.27 24.24 21.19
CA GLY A 255 -10.94 25.52 20.56
C GLY A 255 -9.60 26.12 21.02
N GLU A 256 -8.97 25.51 22.02
CA GLU A 256 -7.66 25.87 22.53
C GLU A 256 -6.57 24.91 22.01
N TYR A 257 -5.32 25.23 22.30
CA TYR A 257 -4.16 24.42 21.93
C TYR A 257 -3.13 24.42 23.04
N ILE A 258 -2.38 23.32 23.16
CA ILE A 258 -1.20 23.26 24.02
C ILE A 258 -0.11 24.12 23.38
N SER A 259 0.04 25.34 23.89
CA SER A 259 1.00 26.34 23.39
C SER A 259 2.29 26.40 24.19
N LYS A 260 2.35 25.77 25.37
CA LYS A 260 3.52 25.73 26.24
C LYS A 260 3.81 24.32 26.74
N TRP A 261 5.08 24.07 27.08
CA TRP A 261 5.51 22.75 27.56
C TRP A 261 4.94 22.42 28.94
N GLU A 262 4.72 23.43 29.78
CA GLU A 262 4.19 23.27 31.13
C GLU A 262 2.74 22.75 31.12
N ASP A 263 2.00 23.02 30.04
CA ASP A 263 0.64 22.54 29.84
C ASP A 263 0.60 21.13 29.22
N PHE A 264 1.75 20.58 28.82
CA PHE A 264 1.86 19.26 28.23
C PHE A 264 1.75 18.18 29.30
N LYS A 265 0.54 17.65 29.49
CA LYS A 265 0.24 16.58 30.46
C LYS A 265 0.16 15.23 29.78
N TYR A 266 1.05 14.31 30.15
CA TYR A 266 1.04 12.95 29.63
C TYR A 266 -0.19 12.17 30.08
N ILE A 267 -0.76 11.38 29.15
CA ILE A 267 -1.67 10.28 29.51
C ILE A 267 -0.79 9.11 29.95
N ARG A 268 -0.70 8.91 31.25
CA ARG A 268 0.29 8.01 31.89
C ARG A 268 0.24 6.60 31.33
N GLU A 269 -0.96 6.03 31.23
CA GLU A 269 -1.21 4.68 30.76
C GLU A 269 -0.74 4.51 29.32
N ASN A 270 -0.91 5.54 28.48
CA ASN A 270 -0.49 5.47 27.10
C ASN A 270 1.04 5.51 26.98
N VAL A 271 1.71 6.35 27.77
CA VAL A 271 3.18 6.37 27.83
C VAL A 271 3.73 5.06 28.38
N GLU A 272 3.12 4.48 29.42
CA GLU A 272 3.50 3.15 29.94
C GLU A 272 3.36 2.06 28.85
N GLY A 273 2.30 2.11 28.04
CA GLY A 273 2.15 1.24 26.86
C GLY A 273 3.27 1.42 25.85
N MET A 274 3.66 2.67 25.56
CA MET A 274 4.80 2.97 24.69
C MET A 274 6.13 2.44 25.26
N GLU A 275 6.35 2.51 26.58
CA GLU A 275 7.56 1.97 27.24
C GLU A 275 7.66 0.45 27.10
N ILE A 276 6.54 -0.28 27.25
CA ILE A 276 6.49 -1.74 27.07
C ILE A 276 6.80 -2.12 25.62
N LEU A 277 6.20 -1.41 24.66
CA LEU A 277 6.47 -1.62 23.24
C LEU A 277 7.92 -1.27 22.88
N ALA A 278 8.47 -0.18 23.41
CA ALA A 278 9.86 0.22 23.17
C ALA A 278 10.84 -0.86 23.66
N LYS A 279 10.60 -1.45 24.84
CA LYS A 279 11.37 -2.61 25.35
C LYS A 279 11.30 -3.83 24.41
N SER A 280 10.24 -3.94 23.62
CA SER A 280 10.02 -4.98 22.61
C SER A 280 10.59 -4.62 21.22
N GLY A 281 11.38 -3.54 21.13
CA GLY A 281 12.08 -3.10 19.93
C GLY A 281 11.31 -2.12 19.05
N PHE A 282 10.19 -1.57 19.53
CA PHE A 282 9.40 -0.61 18.76
C PHE A 282 9.97 0.79 18.79
N SER A 283 9.76 1.52 17.69
CA SER A 283 9.96 2.97 17.60
C SER A 283 8.67 3.64 17.14
N PHE A 284 8.57 4.95 17.35
CA PHE A 284 7.33 5.68 17.11
C PHE A 284 7.55 6.85 16.15
N ILE A 285 6.52 7.15 15.37
CA ILE A 285 6.42 8.37 14.55
C ILE A 285 5.18 9.10 15.01
N ILE A 286 5.33 10.36 15.40
CA ILE A 286 4.19 11.18 15.83
C ILE A 286 3.57 11.80 14.59
N VAL A 287 2.25 11.70 14.43
CA VAL A 287 1.50 12.29 13.32
C VAL A 287 0.36 13.13 13.88
N THR A 288 0.44 14.46 13.76
CA THR A 288 -0.47 15.37 14.49
C THR A 288 -0.99 16.55 13.68
N ASN A 289 -2.23 16.98 13.96
CA ASN A 289 -2.84 18.19 13.38
C ASN A 289 -2.60 19.39 14.32
N GLN A 290 -1.79 20.37 13.92
CA GLN A 290 -1.44 21.56 14.72
C GLN A 290 -2.00 22.86 14.11
N ALA A 291 -3.34 22.94 14.04
CA ALA A 291 -4.04 24.11 13.45
C ALA A 291 -3.82 25.42 14.22
N GLY A 292 -3.29 25.36 15.46
CA GLY A 292 -2.99 26.54 16.25
C GLY A 292 -1.99 27.48 15.58
N LEU A 293 -1.10 26.95 14.72
CA LEU A 293 -0.17 27.76 13.92
C LEU A 293 -0.91 28.64 12.90
N ALA A 294 -1.76 28.04 12.05
CA ALA A 294 -2.56 28.81 11.09
C ALA A 294 -3.50 29.82 11.77
N ARG A 295 -3.96 29.51 13.00
CA ARG A 295 -4.81 30.40 13.80
C ARG A 295 -4.03 31.44 14.60
N LYS A 296 -2.68 31.45 14.52
CA LYS A 296 -1.79 32.32 15.32
C LYS A 296 -2.02 32.23 16.83
N MET A 297 -2.48 31.07 17.30
CA MET A 297 -2.70 30.75 18.71
C MET A 297 -1.48 30.07 19.35
N ILE A 298 -0.55 29.61 18.53
CA ILE A 298 0.73 29.01 18.95
C ILE A 298 1.82 29.63 18.10
N ASP A 299 2.94 30.02 18.71
CA ASP A 299 4.15 30.41 17.99
C ASP A 299 4.90 29.17 17.49
N GLU A 300 5.52 29.24 16.31
CA GLU A 300 6.27 28.12 15.76
C GLU A 300 7.47 27.72 16.63
N ASN A 301 8.15 28.69 17.28
CA ASN A 301 9.25 28.39 18.18
C ASN A 301 8.78 27.68 19.44
N ASP A 302 7.65 28.11 20.01
CA ASP A 302 7.05 27.47 21.18
C ASP A 302 6.66 26.02 20.88
N LEU A 303 6.05 25.78 19.72
CA LEU A 303 5.73 24.42 19.28
C LEU A 303 6.98 23.56 19.07
N ASN A 304 8.04 24.14 18.50
CA ASN A 304 9.33 23.46 18.35
C ASN A 304 9.96 23.13 19.71
N VAL A 305 9.81 23.99 20.72
CA VAL A 305 10.25 23.71 22.11
C VAL A 305 9.46 22.54 22.69
N ILE A 306 8.13 22.52 22.55
CA ILE A 306 7.29 21.40 22.98
C ILE A 306 7.75 20.09 22.33
N HIS A 307 7.95 20.09 21.01
CA HIS A 307 8.39 18.88 20.27
C HIS A 307 9.77 18.41 20.71
N LYS A 308 10.73 19.32 20.90
CA LYS A 308 12.08 18.97 21.41
C LYS A 308 12.02 18.38 22.81
N ASN A 309 11.25 18.99 23.71
CA ASN A 309 11.10 18.51 25.08
C ASN A 309 10.40 17.15 25.13
N LEU A 310 9.34 16.97 24.33
CA LEU A 310 8.64 15.71 24.18
C LEU A 310 9.58 14.58 23.76
N VAL A 311 10.36 14.78 22.69
CA VAL A 311 11.31 13.77 22.20
C VAL A 311 12.39 13.49 23.24
N ALA A 312 12.91 14.53 23.91
CA ALA A 312 13.94 14.38 24.93
C ALA A 312 13.43 13.60 26.16
N ASP A 313 12.21 13.88 26.64
CA ASP A 313 11.63 13.19 27.80
C ASP A 313 11.30 11.73 27.47
N LEU A 314 10.63 11.47 26.35
CA LEU A 314 10.33 10.10 25.91
C LEU A 314 11.61 9.28 25.70
N LYS A 315 12.68 9.89 25.17
CA LYS A 315 13.98 9.23 25.03
C LYS A 315 14.57 8.80 26.38
N LYS A 316 14.42 9.59 27.44
CA LYS A 316 14.88 9.21 28.80
C LYS A 316 14.13 7.98 29.33
N ARG A 317 12.91 7.74 28.86
CA ARG A 317 12.08 6.57 29.17
C ARG A 317 12.37 5.36 28.27
N GLY A 318 13.37 5.46 27.39
CA GLY A 318 13.69 4.43 26.41
C GLY A 318 12.79 4.40 25.17
N ILE A 319 11.87 5.37 25.04
CA ILE A 319 10.97 5.48 23.89
C ILE A 319 11.67 6.27 22.78
N LYS A 320 11.87 5.63 21.63
CA LYS A 320 12.49 6.26 20.46
C LYS A 320 11.44 6.87 19.53
N ILE A 321 11.39 8.20 19.46
CA ILE A 321 10.66 8.93 18.42
C ILE A 321 11.58 9.12 17.21
N LEU A 322 11.18 8.59 16.05
CA LEU A 322 11.95 8.69 14.81
C LEU A 322 11.77 10.04 14.13
N LYS A 323 10.51 10.51 14.06
CA LYS A 323 10.14 11.77 13.41
C LYS A 323 8.77 12.23 13.91
N ILE A 324 8.52 13.53 13.79
CA ILE A 324 7.21 14.14 14.00
C ILE A 324 6.75 14.72 12.67
N TYR A 325 5.62 14.24 12.17
CA TYR A 325 4.91 14.83 11.03
C TYR A 325 3.73 15.63 11.55
N MET A 326 3.61 16.85 11.03
CA MET A 326 2.67 17.84 11.53
C MET A 326 1.97 18.55 10.39
N CYS A 327 0.66 18.70 10.51
CA CYS A 327 -0.10 19.61 9.66
C CYS A 327 -0.32 20.96 10.36
N PRO A 328 0.28 22.07 9.89
CA PRO A 328 0.08 23.40 10.49
C PRO A 328 -1.23 24.08 10.03
N HIS A 329 -1.83 23.58 8.95
CA HIS A 329 -2.92 24.24 8.24
C HIS A 329 -4.27 24.19 8.97
N HIS A 330 -5.07 25.20 8.70
CA HIS A 330 -6.48 25.32 9.04
C HIS A 330 -7.34 24.31 8.27
N TRP A 331 -8.62 24.18 8.66
CA TRP A 331 -9.51 23.16 8.08
C TRP A 331 -10.03 23.51 6.68
N ASP A 332 -9.97 24.79 6.28
CA ASP A 332 -10.44 25.30 4.99
C ASP A 332 -9.34 25.39 3.92
N GLU A 333 -8.05 25.29 4.30
CA GLU A 333 -6.90 25.41 3.39
C GLU A 333 -6.73 24.24 2.41
N ASN A 334 -7.63 23.24 2.43
CA ASN A 334 -7.66 22.07 1.53
C ASN A 334 -6.29 21.36 1.33
N CYS A 335 -5.38 21.45 2.30
CA CYS A 335 -4.05 20.83 2.22
C CYS A 335 -4.15 19.30 2.14
N LYS A 336 -3.08 18.62 1.69
CA LYS A 336 -3.05 17.15 1.59
C LYS A 336 -2.69 16.44 2.90
N CYS A 337 -2.06 17.15 3.84
CA CYS A 337 -1.48 16.56 5.05
C CYS A 337 -2.46 16.46 6.24
N ARG A 338 -3.45 17.34 6.34
CA ARG A 338 -4.39 17.38 7.48
C ARG A 338 -5.23 16.11 7.53
N LYS A 339 -5.13 15.35 8.64
CA LYS A 339 -6.03 14.22 8.90
C LYS A 339 -7.49 14.72 8.89
N PRO A 340 -8.40 14.08 8.15
CA PRO A 340 -8.37 12.67 7.72
C PRO A 340 -7.60 12.36 6.43
N LYS A 341 -7.03 13.34 5.74
CA LYS A 341 -6.22 13.05 4.55
C LYS A 341 -4.91 12.33 4.94
N PRO A 342 -4.46 11.33 4.17
CA PRO A 342 -3.33 10.48 4.52
C PRO A 342 -1.95 11.09 4.20
N GLY A 343 -1.86 12.38 3.84
CA GLY A 343 -0.62 12.95 3.29
C GLY A 343 0.61 12.78 4.20
N MET A 344 0.47 12.98 5.51
CA MET A 344 1.58 12.77 6.46
C MET A 344 2.00 11.29 6.58
N LEU A 345 1.07 10.35 6.38
CA LEU A 345 1.36 8.92 6.41
C LEU A 345 2.18 8.52 5.19
N PHE A 346 1.81 9.03 4.01
CA PHE A 346 2.60 8.81 2.80
C PHE A 346 3.98 9.44 2.87
N GLU A 347 4.11 10.64 3.47
CA GLU A 347 5.42 11.25 3.72
C GLU A 347 6.30 10.38 4.64
N ALA A 348 5.72 9.83 5.71
CA ALA A 348 6.40 8.86 6.58
C ALA A 348 6.82 7.58 5.84
N SER A 349 5.98 7.07 4.93
CA SER A 349 6.29 5.94 4.06
C SER A 349 7.51 6.21 3.19
N THR A 350 7.53 7.36 2.50
CA THR A 350 8.62 7.73 1.59
C THR A 350 9.94 7.94 2.34
N ASP A 351 9.93 8.71 3.43
CA ASP A 351 11.16 9.08 4.15
C ASP A 351 11.84 7.89 4.85
N LEU A 352 11.04 6.94 5.34
CA LEU A 352 11.52 5.84 6.19
C LEU A 352 11.38 4.47 5.53
N PHE A 353 11.01 4.43 4.25
CA PHE A 353 10.69 3.22 3.49
C PHE A 353 9.66 2.34 4.24
N LEU A 354 8.65 2.96 4.83
CA LEU A 354 7.73 2.29 5.76
C LEU A 354 6.53 1.70 5.01
N ARG A 355 6.31 0.39 5.16
CA ARG A 355 5.11 -0.27 4.67
C ARG A 355 3.92 0.05 5.55
N LEU A 356 3.08 0.98 5.09
CA LEU A 356 1.88 1.40 5.81
C LEU A 356 0.89 0.25 6.00
N ASP A 357 0.80 -0.67 5.05
CA ASP A 357 -0.01 -1.88 5.15
C ASP A 357 0.46 -2.88 6.22
N LYS A 358 1.69 -2.70 6.72
CA LYS A 358 2.32 -3.44 7.83
C LYS A 358 2.55 -2.59 9.07
N THR A 359 1.84 -1.47 9.16
CA THR A 359 1.96 -0.51 10.25
C THR A 359 0.62 -0.31 10.93
N ILE A 360 0.65 0.10 12.20
CA ILE A 360 -0.52 0.51 12.96
C ILE A 360 -0.45 2.02 13.22
N PHE A 361 -1.60 2.69 13.07
CA PHE A 361 -1.82 4.05 13.54
C PHE A 361 -2.71 4.06 14.79
N VAL A 362 -2.15 4.48 15.92
CA VAL A 362 -2.88 4.71 17.17
C VAL A 362 -3.37 6.16 17.24
N GLY A 363 -4.68 6.35 17.34
CA GLY A 363 -5.35 7.66 17.39
C GLY A 363 -6.53 7.65 18.36
N ASP A 364 -7.07 8.82 18.68
CA ASP A 364 -8.26 8.97 19.54
C ASP A 364 -9.39 9.74 18.82
N ASP A 365 -9.21 10.04 17.53
CA ASP A 365 -10.18 10.75 16.70
C ASP A 365 -10.57 9.91 15.48
N MET A 366 -11.83 10.03 15.05
CA MET A 366 -12.31 9.38 13.81
C MET A 366 -11.42 9.70 12.61
N ARG A 367 -10.87 10.93 12.55
CA ARG A 367 -9.99 11.38 11.48
C ARG A 367 -8.69 10.57 11.40
N ASP A 368 -8.20 10.03 12.51
CA ASP A 368 -7.02 9.17 12.53
C ASP A 368 -7.33 7.82 11.86
N CYS A 369 -8.49 7.25 12.19
CA CYS A 369 -8.96 6.01 11.59
C CYS A 369 -9.22 6.17 10.08
N GLU A 370 -9.83 7.29 9.67
CA GLU A 370 -10.02 7.60 8.24
C GLU A 370 -8.68 7.77 7.51
N ALA A 371 -7.72 8.49 8.11
CA ALA A 371 -6.40 8.66 7.53
C ALA A 371 -5.66 7.32 7.38
N ALA A 372 -5.72 6.45 8.40
CA ALA A 372 -5.15 5.12 8.34
C ALA A 372 -5.77 4.30 7.20
N TYR A 373 -7.10 4.23 7.13
CA TYR A 373 -7.82 3.50 6.08
C TYR A 373 -7.53 4.02 4.66
N LEU A 374 -7.47 5.34 4.47
CA LEU A 374 -7.12 5.94 3.19
C LEU A 374 -5.68 5.61 2.79
N ALA A 375 -4.77 5.55 3.76
CA ALA A 375 -3.38 5.18 3.55
C ALA A 375 -3.13 3.66 3.41
N GLY A 376 -4.15 2.82 3.64
CA GLY A 376 -4.01 1.36 3.69
C GLY A 376 -3.37 0.84 4.98
N CYS A 377 -3.24 1.69 6.00
CA CYS A 377 -2.74 1.38 7.33
C CYS A 377 -3.86 0.86 8.23
N LYS A 378 -3.56 -0.04 9.16
CA LYS A 378 -4.52 -0.42 10.20
C LYS A 378 -4.54 0.63 11.30
N SER A 379 -5.66 0.80 12.00
CA SER A 379 -5.74 1.72 13.14
C SER A 379 -6.22 1.06 14.43
N ILE A 380 -5.75 1.59 15.55
CA ILE A 380 -6.28 1.35 16.88
C ILE A 380 -6.87 2.67 17.38
N PHE A 381 -8.09 2.62 17.91
CA PHE A 381 -8.76 3.78 18.47
C PHE A 381 -8.72 3.75 19.99
N LEU A 382 -8.23 4.83 20.59
CA LEU A 382 -8.23 5.03 22.03
C LEU A 382 -9.47 5.85 22.42
N GLY A 383 -10.46 5.18 23.02
CA GLY A 383 -11.71 5.77 23.45
C GLY A 383 -12.90 4.84 23.24
N LYS A 384 -14.10 5.36 23.54
CA LYS A 384 -15.35 4.59 23.45
C LYS A 384 -15.80 4.41 22.00
N GLU A 385 -16.16 3.19 21.62
CA GLU A 385 -16.62 2.87 20.25
C GLU A 385 -17.83 3.72 19.80
N SER A 386 -18.66 4.19 20.74
CA SER A 386 -19.78 5.11 20.45
C SER A 386 -19.37 6.40 19.73
N LEU A 387 -18.12 6.83 19.89
CA LEU A 387 -17.54 8.00 19.22
C LEU A 387 -17.29 7.76 17.72
N LEU A 388 -17.36 6.50 17.25
CA LEU A 388 -17.13 6.10 15.86
C LEU A 388 -18.42 5.92 15.05
N SER A 389 -19.58 6.32 15.60
CA SER A 389 -20.89 6.11 14.97
C SER A 389 -21.04 6.73 13.57
N GLY A 390 -20.27 7.78 13.25
CA GLY A 390 -20.25 8.41 11.92
C GLY A 390 -19.24 7.80 10.93
N LEU A 391 -18.44 6.82 11.35
CA LEU A 391 -17.34 6.29 10.56
C LEU A 391 -17.84 5.26 9.55
N LYS A 392 -17.34 5.31 8.32
CA LYS A 392 -17.61 4.26 7.32
C LYS A 392 -17.11 2.92 7.84
N SER A 393 -17.86 1.84 7.59
CA SER A 393 -17.51 0.50 8.09
C SER A 393 -16.08 0.07 7.73
N ALA A 394 -15.62 0.38 6.52
CA ALA A 394 -14.28 0.04 6.05
C ALA A 394 -13.15 0.80 6.77
N ALA A 395 -13.47 1.97 7.35
CA ALA A 395 -12.51 2.79 8.09
C ALA A 395 -12.48 2.49 9.59
N LYS A 396 -13.30 1.56 10.09
CA LYS A 396 -13.29 1.18 11.50
C LYS A 396 -11.92 0.65 11.94
N PRO A 397 -11.47 1.00 13.15
CA PRO A 397 -10.22 0.50 13.70
C PRO A 397 -10.29 -1.02 13.90
N MET A 398 -9.13 -1.67 13.94
CA MET A 398 -9.05 -3.08 14.29
C MET A 398 -9.52 -3.33 15.74
N ILE A 399 -9.24 -2.38 16.64
CA ILE A 399 -9.47 -2.49 18.08
C ILE A 399 -9.86 -1.10 18.61
N CYS A 400 -10.81 -1.08 19.53
CA CYS A 400 -11.09 0.07 20.40
C CYS A 400 -10.73 -0.30 21.85
N SER A 401 -10.03 0.57 22.55
CA SER A 401 -9.69 0.41 23.98
C SER A 401 -9.59 1.77 24.64
N GLU A 402 -9.66 1.87 25.97
CA GLU A 402 -9.51 3.14 26.66
C GLU A 402 -8.04 3.61 26.71
N THR A 403 -7.07 2.69 26.68
CA THR A 403 -5.64 3.03 26.79
C THR A 403 -4.74 2.18 25.89
N LEU A 404 -3.59 2.72 25.48
CA LEU A 404 -2.60 1.99 24.69
C LEU A 404 -2.02 0.79 25.46
N LYS A 405 -1.92 0.89 26.79
CA LYS A 405 -1.36 -0.18 27.64
C LYS A 405 -2.17 -1.47 27.56
N GLU A 406 -3.50 -1.37 27.48
CA GLU A 406 -4.39 -2.53 27.41
C GLU A 406 -4.23 -3.31 26.11
N VAL A 407 -3.91 -2.63 25.01
CA VAL A 407 -3.84 -3.21 23.65
C VAL A 407 -2.41 -3.57 23.21
N VAL A 408 -1.44 -3.50 24.13
CA VAL A 408 -0.06 -3.93 23.84
C VAL A 408 0.00 -5.39 23.36
N PRO A 409 -0.70 -6.36 23.97
CA PRO A 409 -0.66 -7.76 23.52
C PRO A 409 -1.03 -7.92 22.04
N GLU A 410 -2.09 -7.26 21.60
CA GLU A 410 -2.61 -7.32 20.23
C GLU A 410 -1.67 -6.61 19.25
N ILE A 411 -1.02 -5.52 19.67
CA ILE A 411 0.05 -4.89 18.88
C ILE A 411 1.22 -5.86 18.71
N LEU A 412 1.66 -6.53 19.77
CA LEU A 412 2.74 -7.50 19.69
C LEU A 412 2.38 -8.67 18.78
N GLU A 413 1.13 -9.17 18.84
CA GLU A 413 0.62 -10.22 17.97
C GLU A 413 0.63 -9.80 16.49
N PHE A 414 0.17 -8.58 16.17
CA PHE A 414 0.16 -8.07 14.79
C PHE A 414 1.57 -8.00 14.17
N PHE A 415 2.60 -7.73 14.98
CA PHE A 415 3.98 -7.58 14.52
C PHE A 415 4.83 -8.84 14.64
N ASN A 416 4.33 -9.91 15.26
CA ASN A 416 4.92 -11.24 15.12
C ASN A 416 4.61 -11.79 13.71
#